data_AF-A0A316Z8K7-F1
#
_entry.id   AF-A0A316Z8K7-F1
#
_cell.length_a   1.000
_cell.length_b   1.000
_cell.length_c   1.000
_cell.angle_alpha   90.00
_cell.angle_beta   90.00
_cell.angle_gamma   90.00
#
_symmetry.space_group_name_H-M   'P 1'
#
loop_
_entity.id
_entity.type
_entity.pdbx_description
1 polymer ?
#
loop_
_entity_poly.entity_id
_entity_poly.type
_entity_poly.pdbx_seq_one_letter_code
_entity_poly.pdbx_strand_id
1 'polypeptide(L)'
;MLSPTPSPRRSGATTSRGASSAATPEGSEESSPENRSSAPSLPVEGAVRMLYGTLASNPQALLLPVEPDASVTASPLLRAVCIFPEICVRSRGLFRLEVSLLRTPLGAPATQRLAQATTEVFEVVLAGNFQAPPITDLTRHFARQGASLLLPPGAASE
;
A
#
# COMPACT_ATOMS: atom_id res chain seq x y z
N MET A 1 -43.23 -25.50 -18.62
CA MET A 1 -43.87 -26.64 -17.94
C MET A 1 -42.79 -27.61 -17.50
N LEU A 2 -42.81 -27.94 -16.19
CA LEU A 2 -42.35 -29.19 -15.55
C LEU A 2 -40.86 -29.56 -15.57
N SER A 3 -40.22 -29.30 -14.43
CA SER A 3 -39.15 -30.14 -13.87
C SER A 3 -39.68 -31.53 -13.47
N PRO A 4 -38.78 -32.51 -13.28
CA PRO A 4 -38.79 -33.20 -11.98
C PRO A 4 -37.40 -33.59 -11.44
N THR A 5 -37.25 -33.40 -10.13
CA THR A 5 -36.28 -34.05 -9.23
C THR A 5 -36.64 -35.53 -9.03
N PRO A 6 -35.69 -36.40 -8.61
CA PRO A 6 -35.80 -36.94 -7.25
C PRO A 6 -34.46 -37.22 -6.50
N SER A 7 -34.47 -37.01 -5.18
CA SER A 7 -33.55 -37.56 -4.16
C SER A 7 -34.17 -38.85 -3.54
N PRO A 8 -33.79 -39.39 -2.35
CA PRO A 8 -32.50 -39.57 -1.64
C PRO A 8 -32.32 -41.05 -1.15
N ARG A 9 -31.21 -41.41 -0.48
CA ARG A 9 -31.04 -42.58 0.44
C ARG A 9 -29.63 -42.53 1.08
N ARG A 10 -29.32 -42.94 2.32
CA ARG A 10 -30.04 -43.33 3.54
C ARG A 10 -29.03 -43.35 4.70
N SER A 11 -29.56 -43.17 5.90
CA SER A 11 -29.04 -43.18 7.26
C SER A 11 -28.04 -44.27 7.68
N GLY A 12 -27.22 -43.92 8.67
CA GLY A 12 -26.66 -44.83 9.68
C GLY A 12 -26.40 -44.07 10.99
N ALA A 13 -27.11 -44.44 12.05
CA ALA A 13 -26.99 -43.90 13.41
C ALA A 13 -26.43 -44.98 14.33
N THR A 14 -25.59 -44.64 15.30
CA THR A 14 -25.49 -45.41 16.56
C THR A 14 -25.05 -44.50 17.70
N THR A 15 -25.85 -44.54 18.76
CA THR A 15 -25.71 -43.91 20.07
C THR A 15 -24.95 -44.81 21.05
N SER A 16 -24.23 -44.24 22.02
CA SER A 16 -24.24 -44.78 23.38
C SER A 16 -24.00 -43.69 24.43
N ARG A 17 -24.88 -43.71 25.43
CA ARG A 17 -24.90 -42.92 26.67
C ARG A 17 -24.04 -43.61 27.73
N GLY A 18 -23.43 -42.83 28.61
CA GLY A 18 -22.99 -43.24 29.94
C GLY A 18 -23.19 -42.10 30.93
N ALA A 19 -24.09 -42.29 31.90
CA ALA A 19 -24.31 -41.48 33.11
C ALA A 19 -23.29 -41.93 34.20
N SER A 20 -23.03 -41.31 35.37
CA SER A 20 -23.68 -40.34 36.25
C SER A 20 -22.72 -39.97 37.41
N SER A 21 -23.07 -38.90 38.14
CA SER A 21 -22.79 -38.62 39.58
C SER A 21 -21.55 -37.84 40.04
N ALA A 22 -21.80 -36.54 40.28
CA ALA A 22 -21.68 -35.80 41.56
C ALA A 22 -20.49 -36.01 42.52
N ALA A 23 -19.74 -34.93 42.74
CA ALA A 23 -19.36 -34.43 44.08
C ALA A 23 -18.78 -33.00 43.98
N THR A 24 -19.31 -32.08 44.79
CA THR A 24 -18.77 -30.73 45.06
C THR A 24 -17.55 -30.83 45.98
N PRO A 25 -16.53 -29.97 45.82
CA PRO A 25 -16.15 -29.13 46.95
C PRO A 25 -15.84 -27.67 46.57
N GLU A 26 -16.14 -26.77 47.49
CA GLU A 26 -15.67 -25.38 47.55
C GLU A 26 -14.18 -25.33 47.88
N GLY A 27 -13.48 -24.30 47.39
CA GLY A 27 -12.11 -23.99 47.82
C GLY A 27 -11.35 -23.11 46.82
N SER A 28 -11.13 -21.87 47.24
CA SER A 28 -10.40 -20.76 46.61
C SER A 28 -9.05 -21.12 45.97
N GLU A 29 -8.66 -20.36 44.94
CA GLU A 29 -7.34 -19.68 44.74
C GLU A 29 -6.98 -19.51 43.24
N GLU A 30 -7.20 -18.28 42.77
CA GLU A 30 -6.30 -17.46 41.95
C GLU A 30 -5.52 -18.11 40.78
N SER A 31 -6.11 -18.09 39.59
CA SER A 31 -5.41 -18.34 38.32
C SER A 31 -4.73 -17.07 37.78
N SER A 32 -3.38 -17.05 37.80
CA SER A 32 -2.52 -16.22 36.95
C SER A 32 -2.61 -16.64 35.46
N PRO A 33 -1.89 -15.99 34.50
CA PRO A 33 -1.97 -14.60 34.06
C PRO A 33 -2.20 -14.53 32.52
N GLU A 34 -3.11 -13.70 32.01
CA GLU A 34 -3.14 -13.39 30.55
C GLU A 34 -2.75 -11.92 30.32
N ASN A 35 -1.47 -11.64 30.58
CA ASN A 35 -0.79 -10.46 30.06
C ASN A 35 -0.55 -10.66 28.55
N ARG A 36 -1.55 -10.38 27.71
CA ARG A 36 -1.36 -10.25 26.26
C ARG A 36 -0.67 -8.92 25.96
N SER A 37 0.60 -8.85 26.34
CA SER A 37 1.54 -7.88 25.80
C SER A 37 1.52 -8.00 24.29
N SER A 38 0.99 -6.98 23.63
CA SER A 38 1.13 -6.77 22.20
C SER A 38 2.59 -6.39 21.95
N ALA A 39 3.46 -7.38 21.96
CA ALA A 39 4.86 -7.20 21.61
C ALA A 39 4.91 -6.74 20.13
N PRO A 40 5.77 -5.76 19.80
CA PRO A 40 6.02 -5.42 18.41
C PRO A 40 6.56 -6.67 17.72
N SER A 41 5.90 -7.11 16.65
CA SER A 41 6.39 -8.21 15.82
C SER A 41 7.83 -7.92 15.43
N LEU A 42 8.76 -8.74 15.94
CA LEU A 42 10.17 -8.68 15.55
C LEU A 42 10.26 -8.79 14.02
N PRO A 43 11.17 -8.04 13.37
CA PRO A 43 11.36 -8.17 11.94
C PRO A 43 11.66 -9.63 11.63
N VAL A 44 10.89 -10.22 10.71
CA VAL A 44 11.10 -11.57 10.20
C VAL A 44 12.58 -11.70 9.82
N GLU A 45 13.32 -12.57 10.50
CA GLU A 45 14.70 -12.89 10.16
C GLU A 45 14.72 -13.33 8.68
N GLY A 46 15.27 -12.48 7.81
CA GLY A 46 15.29 -12.68 6.36
C GLY A 46 14.42 -11.72 5.53
N ALA A 47 13.75 -10.72 6.11
CA ALA A 47 13.03 -9.71 5.34
C ALA A 47 14.00 -8.82 4.54
N VAL A 48 14.22 -9.17 3.27
CA VAL A 48 15.05 -8.38 2.36
C VAL A 48 14.30 -7.09 1.99
N ARG A 49 14.93 -5.94 2.24
CA ARG A 49 14.38 -4.65 1.83
C ARG A 49 14.33 -4.56 0.30
N MET A 50 13.13 -4.58 -0.26
CA MET A 50 12.89 -4.61 -1.70
C MET A 50 13.03 -3.23 -2.37
N LEU A 51 12.61 -2.16 -1.68
CA LEU A 51 12.62 -0.78 -2.16
C LEU A 51 13.77 0.03 -1.52
N TYR A 52 14.40 0.88 -2.32
CA TYR A 52 15.44 1.81 -1.85
C TYR A 52 15.41 3.13 -2.66
N GLY A 53 16.22 4.10 -2.22
CA GLY A 53 16.18 5.48 -2.71
C GLY A 53 15.32 6.39 -1.83
N THR A 54 14.70 7.41 -2.43
CA THR A 54 13.84 8.40 -1.78
C THR A 54 12.39 7.89 -1.71
N LEU A 55 12.06 7.19 -0.62
CA LEU A 55 10.73 6.56 -0.43
C LEU A 55 9.69 7.48 0.23
N ALA A 56 10.08 8.68 0.65
CA ALA A 56 9.20 9.68 1.24
C ALA A 56 9.42 11.02 0.55
N SER A 57 8.32 11.71 0.26
CA SER A 57 8.34 13.05 -0.34
C SER A 57 7.50 13.99 0.51
N ASN A 58 7.99 15.22 0.65
CA ASN A 58 7.16 16.31 1.14
C ASN A 58 6.28 16.85 0.01
N PRO A 59 5.09 17.40 0.31
CA PRO A 59 4.26 18.07 -0.68
C PRO A 59 4.95 19.35 -1.17
N GLN A 60 5.03 19.53 -2.49
CA GLN A 60 5.56 20.72 -3.16
C GLN A 60 4.41 21.48 -3.83
N ALA A 61 4.43 22.81 -3.72
CA ALA A 61 3.46 23.67 -4.38
C ALA A 61 3.88 23.90 -5.85
N LEU A 62 3.22 23.21 -6.78
CA LEU A 62 3.51 23.27 -8.21
C LEU A 62 2.26 23.62 -9.01
N LEU A 63 2.43 24.37 -10.09
CA LEU A 63 1.39 24.67 -11.07
C LEU A 63 1.18 23.44 -11.95
N LEU A 64 -0.05 22.94 -12.01
CA LEU A 64 -0.42 21.92 -12.99
C LEU A 64 -0.54 22.55 -14.40
N PRO A 65 -0.21 21.80 -15.46
CA PRO A 65 -0.52 22.24 -16.81
C PRO A 65 -2.04 22.42 -16.96
N VAL A 66 -2.43 23.44 -17.73
CA VAL A 66 -3.84 23.68 -18.05
C VAL A 66 -4.23 22.72 -19.16
N GLU A 67 -5.20 21.85 -18.89
CA GLU A 67 -5.75 20.97 -19.92
C GLU A 67 -6.39 21.80 -21.03
N PRO A 68 -6.10 21.54 -22.31
CA PRO A 68 -6.57 22.36 -23.43
C PRO A 68 -8.11 22.35 -23.58
N ASP A 69 -8.79 21.34 -23.06
CA ASP A 69 -10.26 21.23 -23.07
C ASP A 69 -10.94 21.88 -21.86
N ALA A 70 -10.16 22.35 -20.87
CA ALA A 70 -10.70 23.14 -19.78
C ALA A 70 -11.03 24.53 -20.34
N SER A 71 -12.31 24.90 -20.31
CA SER A 71 -12.85 26.19 -20.77
C SER A 71 -11.85 27.35 -20.60
N VAL A 72 -11.77 28.21 -21.62
CA VAL A 72 -10.88 29.38 -21.86
C VAL A 72 -10.50 30.27 -20.63
N THR A 73 -11.09 30.03 -19.47
CA THR A 73 -10.84 30.66 -18.17
C THR A 73 -10.04 29.80 -17.17
N ALA A 74 -9.56 28.62 -17.52
CA ALA A 74 -8.80 27.76 -16.60
C ALA A 74 -7.37 28.32 -16.38
N SER A 75 -7.20 29.11 -15.31
CA SER A 75 -5.87 29.57 -14.88
C SER A 75 -5.03 28.40 -14.35
N PRO A 76 -3.69 28.43 -14.49
CA PRO A 76 -2.83 27.40 -13.93
C PRO A 76 -3.07 27.29 -12.42
N LEU A 77 -3.42 26.08 -11.97
CA LEU A 77 -3.85 25.84 -10.61
C LEU A 77 -2.68 25.32 -9.77
N LEU A 78 -2.31 26.08 -8.74
CA LEU A 78 -1.30 25.67 -7.78
C LEU A 78 -1.82 24.52 -6.92
N ARG A 79 -1.12 23.40 -6.94
CA ARG A 79 -1.47 22.17 -6.22
C ARG A 79 -0.30 21.65 -5.41
N ALA A 80 -0.63 20.94 -4.33
CA ALA A 80 0.34 20.18 -3.57
C ALA A 80 0.62 18.85 -4.30
N VAL A 81 1.85 18.65 -4.77
CA VAL A 81 2.30 17.46 -5.50
C VAL A 81 3.43 16.81 -4.73
N CYS A 82 3.38 15.50 -4.55
CA CYS A 82 4.49 14.71 -4.01
C CYS A 82 5.24 14.04 -5.17
N ILE A 83 6.56 14.21 -5.23
CA ILE A 83 7.41 13.69 -6.31
C ILE A 83 8.43 12.75 -5.71
N PHE A 84 8.57 11.57 -6.33
CA PHE A 84 9.52 10.55 -5.90
C PHE A 84 10.54 10.32 -7.01
N PRO A 85 11.62 11.14 -7.08
CA PRO A 85 12.56 11.10 -8.21
C PRO A 85 13.42 9.84 -8.23
N GLU A 86 13.60 9.17 -7.09
CA GLU A 86 14.56 8.08 -6.93
C GLU A 86 13.90 6.89 -6.21
N ILE A 87 13.04 6.14 -6.91
CA ILE A 87 12.55 4.85 -6.42
C ILE A 87 13.25 3.74 -7.18
N CYS A 88 13.86 2.80 -6.44
CA CYS A 88 14.51 1.64 -7.03
C CYS A 88 14.03 0.34 -6.38
N VAL A 89 13.91 -0.71 -7.20
CA VAL A 89 13.49 -2.06 -6.79
C VAL A 89 14.67 -3.01 -6.98
N ARG A 90 14.96 -3.85 -5.99
CA ARG A 90 16.13 -4.75 -6.01
C ARG A 90 15.95 -6.03 -6.81
N SER A 91 14.72 -6.50 -6.97
CA SER A 91 14.44 -7.76 -7.66
C SER A 91 13.60 -7.53 -8.90
N ARG A 92 13.74 -8.45 -9.85
CA ARG A 92 12.90 -8.49 -11.04
C ARG A 92 11.49 -8.94 -10.69
N GLY A 93 10.55 -8.60 -11.55
CA GLY A 93 9.15 -9.01 -11.44
C GLY A 93 8.17 -7.90 -11.78
N LEU A 94 6.88 -8.20 -11.60
CA LEU A 94 5.78 -7.26 -11.79
C LEU A 94 5.38 -6.68 -10.43
N PHE A 95 5.32 -5.36 -10.34
CA PHE A 95 5.05 -4.65 -9.10
C PHE A 95 4.03 -3.55 -9.28
N ARG A 96 3.45 -3.11 -8.16
CA ARG A 96 2.73 -1.85 -8.02
C ARG A 96 3.34 -1.08 -6.87
N LEU A 97 3.38 0.25 -6.97
CA LEU A 97 3.72 1.09 -5.83
C LEU A 97 2.45 1.52 -5.13
N GLU A 98 2.43 1.36 -3.82
CA GLU A 98 1.41 1.94 -2.95
C GLU A 98 2.01 3.19 -2.30
N VAL A 99 1.33 4.33 -2.49
CA VAL A 99 1.72 5.62 -1.93
C VAL A 99 0.69 6.01 -0.90
N SER A 100 1.13 6.21 0.34
CA SER A 100 0.29 6.67 1.44
C SER A 100 0.61 8.12 1.78
N LEU A 101 -0.42 8.98 1.80
CA LEU A 101 -0.31 10.33 2.32
C LEU A 101 -0.49 10.28 3.83
N LEU A 102 0.54 10.69 4.55
CA LEU A 102 0.59 10.65 6.01
C LEU A 102 0.56 12.08 6.57
N ARG A 103 -0.18 12.27 7.66
CA ARG A 103 -0.09 13.45 8.52
C ARG A 103 0.65 13.06 9.78
N THR A 104 1.77 13.74 10.01
CA THR A 104 2.53 13.66 11.26
C THR A 104 2.08 14.80 12.17
N PRO A 105 1.22 14.54 13.16
CA PRO A 105 0.82 15.59 14.11
C PRO A 105 2.01 16.01 14.98
N LEU A 106 2.19 17.31 15.17
CA LEU A 106 3.19 17.83 16.08
C LEU A 106 2.74 17.55 17.53
N GLY A 107 3.46 16.66 18.23
CA GLY A 107 3.19 16.36 19.64
C GLY A 107 2.19 15.22 19.92
N ALA A 108 1.68 14.51 18.90
CA ALA A 108 0.89 13.30 19.12
C ALA A 108 1.66 12.04 18.65
N PRO A 109 1.47 10.89 19.32
CA PRO A 109 2.35 9.73 19.15
C PRO A 109 2.11 8.95 17.86
N ALA A 110 1.02 9.22 17.12
CA ALA A 110 0.60 8.40 16.00
C ALA A 110 0.51 9.19 14.69
N THR A 111 1.22 8.70 13.68
CA THR A 111 1.07 9.14 12.29
C THR A 111 -0.27 8.68 11.74
N GLN A 112 -1.07 9.60 11.20
CA GLN A 112 -2.38 9.29 10.62
C GLN A 112 -2.27 9.20 9.09
N ARG A 113 -2.73 8.11 8.49
CA ARG A 113 -2.89 8.01 7.02
C ARG A 113 -4.14 8.77 6.58
N LEU A 114 -3.97 9.75 5.70
CA LEU A 114 -5.05 10.59 5.16
C LEU A 114 -5.63 10.02 3.86
N ALA A 115 -4.76 9.52 2.99
CA ALA A 115 -5.14 9.00 1.69
C ALA A 115 -4.13 7.95 1.23
N GLN A 116 -4.53 7.17 0.22
CA GLN A 116 -3.69 6.15 -0.39
C GLN A 116 -3.99 6.10 -1.89
N ALA A 117 -2.95 5.91 -2.69
CA ALA A 117 -3.04 5.68 -4.12
C ALA A 117 -2.14 4.51 -4.51
N THR A 118 -2.49 3.82 -5.59
CA THR A 118 -1.71 2.70 -6.13
C THR A 118 -1.43 2.97 -7.59
N THR A 119 -0.19 2.74 -8.01
CA THR A 119 0.19 2.86 -9.42
C THR A 119 -0.38 1.72 -10.25
N GLU A 120 -0.34 1.89 -11.56
CA GLU A 120 -0.44 0.76 -12.49
C GLU A 120 0.70 -0.25 -12.27
N VAL A 121 0.52 -1.45 -12.82
CA VAL A 121 1.55 -2.49 -12.77
C VAL A 121 2.72 -2.09 -13.67
N PHE A 122 3.94 -2.22 -13.16
CA PHE A 122 5.17 -2.04 -13.94
C PHE A 122 6.11 -3.22 -13.74
N GLU A 123 6.98 -3.44 -14.72
CA GLU A 123 7.96 -4.52 -14.71
C GLU A 123 9.35 -4.01 -14.33
N VAL A 124 10.03 -4.75 -13.46
CA VAL A 124 11.46 -4.56 -13.17
C VAL A 124 12.24 -5.63 -13.92
N VAL A 125 13.02 -5.17 -14.90
CA VAL A 125 13.79 -6.02 -15.81
C VAL A 125 15.29 -5.94 -15.53
N LEU A 126 16.07 -6.78 -16.21
CA LEU A 126 17.52 -6.65 -16.26
C LEU A 126 17.96 -5.40 -17.00
N ALA A 127 19.14 -4.89 -16.66
CA ALA A 127 19.78 -3.79 -17.39
C ALA A 127 19.87 -4.02 -18.91
N GLY A 128 20.17 -5.26 -19.36
CA GLY A 128 20.24 -5.58 -20.78
C GLY A 128 18.89 -5.53 -21.53
N ASN A 129 17.78 -5.61 -20.79
CA ASN A 129 16.42 -5.53 -21.34
C ASN A 129 15.75 -4.19 -20.99
N PHE A 130 16.45 -3.30 -20.27
CA PHE A 130 15.89 -2.06 -19.80
C PHE A 130 15.87 -1.03 -20.92
N GLN A 131 14.68 -0.52 -21.23
CA GLN A 131 14.49 0.62 -22.10
C GLN A 131 13.92 1.77 -21.27
N ALA A 132 14.66 2.87 -21.18
CA ALA A 132 14.22 4.04 -20.43
C ALA A 132 12.95 4.63 -21.08
N PRO A 133 11.87 4.86 -20.29
CA PRO A 133 10.71 5.58 -20.78
C PRO A 133 11.08 7.00 -21.23
N PRO A 134 10.37 7.57 -22.22
CA PRO A 134 10.59 8.96 -22.61
C PRO A 134 10.21 9.89 -21.45
N ILE A 135 10.91 11.03 -21.38
CA ILE A 135 10.57 12.08 -20.43
C ILE A 135 9.25 12.71 -20.88
N THR A 136 8.28 12.76 -19.96
CA THR A 136 6.95 13.31 -20.23
C THR A 136 6.96 14.84 -20.13
N ASP A 137 5.97 15.48 -20.77
CA ASP A 137 5.79 16.93 -20.69
C ASP A 137 5.51 17.39 -19.27
N LEU A 138 4.81 16.56 -18.47
CA LEU A 138 4.55 16.83 -17.06
C LEU A 138 5.86 16.87 -16.25
N THR A 139 6.78 15.93 -16.48
CA THR A 139 8.09 15.91 -15.83
C THR A 139 8.92 17.15 -16.21
N ARG A 140 8.94 17.52 -17.50
CA ARG A 140 9.60 18.76 -17.95
C ARG A 140 8.98 20.00 -17.32
N HIS A 141 7.65 20.07 -17.29
CA HIS A 141 6.89 21.17 -16.71
C HIS A 141 7.19 21.37 -15.22
N PHE A 142 7.29 20.29 -14.44
CA PHE A 142 7.68 20.38 -13.03
C PHE A 142 9.16 20.72 -12.85
N ALA A 143 10.05 20.21 -13.69
CA ALA A 143 11.46 20.57 -13.61
C ALA A 143 11.71 22.06 -13.90
N ARG A 144 10.98 22.66 -14.85
CA ARG A 144 11.02 24.11 -15.12
C ARG A 144 10.56 24.96 -13.92
N GLN A 145 9.77 24.39 -13.02
CA GLN A 145 9.34 25.02 -11.77
C GLN A 145 10.29 24.78 -10.59
N GLY A 146 11.43 24.11 -10.82
CA GLY A 146 12.43 23.84 -9.79
C GLY A 146 12.21 22.54 -9.02
N ALA A 147 11.35 21.63 -9.50
CA ALA A 147 11.26 20.30 -8.91
C ALA A 147 12.60 19.55 -9.10
N SER A 148 13.09 18.93 -8.03
CA SER A 148 14.36 18.17 -8.03
C SER A 148 14.20 16.84 -8.78
N LEU A 149 14.22 16.91 -10.12
CA LEU A 149 14.09 15.79 -11.03
C LEU A 149 15.42 15.57 -11.75
N LEU A 150 15.85 14.31 -11.83
CA LEU A 150 17.03 13.92 -12.60
C LEU A 150 16.68 13.92 -14.09
N LEU A 151 16.99 15.02 -14.77
CA LEU A 151 16.81 15.16 -16.20
C LEU A 151 18.16 15.08 -16.93
N PRO A 152 18.21 14.43 -18.11
CA PRO A 152 19.34 14.53 -19.01
C PRO A 152 19.62 16.01 -19.36
N PRO A 153 20.88 16.37 -19.66
CA PRO A 153 21.23 17.72 -20.10
C PRO A 153 20.36 18.16 -21.28
N GLY A 154 19.79 19.36 -21.19
CA GLY A 154 18.92 19.94 -22.23
C GLY A 154 17.44 19.55 -22.16
N ALA A 155 17.06 18.52 -21.40
CA ALA A 155 15.64 18.08 -21.34
C ALA A 155 14.72 19.01 -20.54
N ALA A 156 15.27 19.96 -19.77
CA ALA A 156 14.50 20.95 -19.01
C ALA A 156 14.24 22.25 -19.79
N SER A 157 14.87 22.43 -20.96
CA SER A 157 14.89 23.68 -21.73
C SER A 157 14.35 23.44 -23.14
N GLU A 158 13.03 23.47 -23.26
CA GLU A 158 12.31 23.76 -24.51
C GLU A 158 11.05 24.56 -24.15
#